data_AF-A0A3N2D2M7-F1
#
_entry.id   AF-A0A3N2D2M7-F1
#
_cell.length_a   1.000
_cell.length_b   1.000
_cell.length_c   1.000
_cell.angle_alpha   90.00
_cell.angle_beta   90.00
_cell.angle_gamma   90.00
#
_symmetry.space_group_name_H-M   'P 1'
#
loop_
_entity.id
_entity.type
_entity.pdbx_description
1 polymer ?
#
loop_
_entity_poly.entity_id
_entity_poly.type
_entity_poly.pdbx_seq_one_letter_code
_entity_poly.pdbx_strand_id
1 'polypeptide(L)' 'MSDIQLPATPALMSVEEFARWHGIGPTTVRQCIDGTSANYPPLRAKRNKPGKGGRLYITAEAAAEWRASLPDA' A
#
# COMPACT_ATOMS: atom_id res chain seq x y z
N MET A 1 16.49 25.84 2.82
CA MET A 1 16.29 24.38 2.80
C MET A 1 14.82 24.15 2.59
N SER A 2 14.40 23.96 1.34
CA SER A 2 13.02 23.62 1.02
C SER A 2 12.83 22.16 1.40
N ASP A 3 12.32 21.95 2.61
CA ASP A 3 11.79 20.67 3.03
C ASP A 3 10.67 20.35 2.04
N ILE A 4 10.96 19.45 1.10
CA ILE A 4 9.93 18.85 0.27
C ILE A 4 9.09 18.08 1.29
N GLN A 5 8.05 18.72 1.81
CA GLN A 5 6.97 18.04 2.51
C GLN A 5 6.39 17.07 1.48
N LEU A 6 6.97 15.88 1.37
CA LEU A 6 6.28 14.72 0.87
C LEU A 6 4.98 14.71 1.66
N PRO A 7 3.82 14.85 1.01
CA PRO A 7 2.55 14.96 1.71
C PRO A 7 2.49 13.76 2.65
N ALA A 8 2.40 14.04 3.96
CA ALA A 8 2.58 13.05 5.01
C ALA A 8 1.76 11.82 4.66
N THR A 9 2.41 10.74 4.23
CA THR A 9 1.70 9.53 3.84
C THR A 9 0.87 9.13 5.05
N PRO A 10 -0.47 9.10 4.94
CA PRO A 10 -1.31 8.87 6.10
C PRO A 10 -0.86 7.58 6.77
N ALA A 11 -0.68 7.62 8.09
CA ALA A 11 -0.07 6.54 8.87
C ALA A 11 -0.75 5.18 8.60
N LEU A 12 -2.05 5.22 8.27
CA LEU A 12 -2.89 4.11 7.85
C LEU A 12 -3.74 4.56 6.67
N MET A 13 -3.67 3.83 5.56
CA MET A 13 -4.52 4.07 4.39
C MET A 13 -5.27 2.81 3.98
N SER A 14 -6.50 2.98 3.49
CA SER A 14 -7.27 1.87 2.94
C SER A 14 -6.68 1.43 1.59
N VAL A 15 -7.02 0.21 1.14
CA VAL A 15 -6.66 -0.28 -0.21
C VAL A 15 -7.03 0.73 -1.30
N GLU A 16 -8.21 1.35 -1.20
CA GLU A 16 -8.70 2.34 -2.16
C GLU A 16 -7.90 3.64 -2.14
N GLU A 17 -7.47 4.11 -0.97
CA GLU A 17 -6.63 5.31 -0.87
C GLU A 17 -5.24 5.06 -1.42
N PHE A 18 -4.63 3.92 -1.07
CA PHE A 18 -3.33 3.51 -1.60
C PHE A 18 -3.36 3.40 -3.12
N ALA A 19 -4.39 2.75 -3.67
CA ALA A 19 -4.62 2.66 -5.10
C ALA A 19 -4.62 4.04 -5.78
N ARG A 20 -5.35 5.00 -5.21
CA ARG A 20 -5.45 6.37 -5.75
C ARG A 20 -4.13 7.13 -5.66
N TRP A 21 -3.40 6.99 -4.54
CA TRP A 21 -2.11 7.64 -4.34
C TRP A 21 -1.02 7.15 -5.29
N HIS A 22 -1.00 5.84 -5.54
CA HIS A 22 0.01 5.21 -6.38
C HIS A 22 -0.42 5.09 -7.85
N GLY A 23 -1.64 5.52 -8.19
CA GLY A 23 -2.19 5.43 -9.55
C GLY A 23 -2.39 3.99 -10.04
N ILE A 24 -2.51 3.04 -9.12
CA ILE A 24 -2.72 1.61 -9.45
C ILE A 24 -4.15 1.18 -9.09
N GLY A 25 -4.68 0.17 -9.77
CA GLY A 25 -6.04 -0.30 -9.52
C GLY A 25 -6.19 -0.94 -8.13
N PRO A 26 -7.33 -0.77 -7.43
CA PRO A 26 -7.56 -1.40 -6.11
C PRO A 26 -7.52 -2.93 -6.16
N THR A 27 -7.83 -3.52 -7.31
CA THR A 27 -7.67 -4.96 -7.57
C THR A 27 -6.20 -5.35 -7.58
N THR A 28 -5.33 -4.56 -8.23
CA THR A 28 -3.88 -4.76 -8.22
C THR A 28 -3.32 -4.65 -6.81
N VAL A 29 -3.73 -3.65 -6.03
CA VAL A 29 -3.32 -3.52 -4.63
C VAL A 29 -3.70 -4.77 -3.82
N ARG A 30 -4.91 -5.31 -4.02
CA ARG A 30 -5.32 -6.58 -3.40
C ARG A 30 -4.46 -7.76 -3.82
N GLN A 31 -4.09 -7.86 -5.10
CA GLN A 31 -3.17 -8.89 -5.59
C GLN A 31 -1.77 -8.72 -4.98
N CYS A 32 -1.30 -7.48 -4.79
CA CYS A 32 -0.05 -7.24 -4.07
C CYS A 32 -0.16 -7.72 -2.61
N ILE A 33 -1.29 -7.45 -1.94
CA ILE A 33 -1.53 -7.90 -0.56
C ILE A 33 -1.57 -9.43 -0.47
N ASP A 34 -2.17 -10.07 -1.47
CA ASP A 34 -2.28 -11.53 -1.56
C ASP A 34 -0.96 -12.19 -2.05
N GLY A 35 -0.01 -11.39 -2.55
CA GLY A 35 1.25 -11.88 -3.12
C GLY A 35 1.09 -12.54 -4.50
N THR A 36 -0.03 -12.32 -5.18
CA THR A 36 -0.36 -12.89 -6.50
C THR A 36 -0.10 -11.94 -7.66
N SER A 37 0.32 -10.70 -7.37
CA SER A 37 0.63 -9.71 -8.40
C SER A 37 1.92 -10.08 -9.15
N ALA A 38 1.87 -10.15 -10.48
CA ALA A 38 3.03 -10.47 -11.31
C ALA A 38 3.93 -9.25 -11.58
N ASN A 39 3.33 -8.05 -11.62
CA ASN A 39 4.02 -6.82 -12.01
C ASN A 39 4.48 -5.96 -10.82
N TYR A 40 4.03 -6.29 -9.61
CA TYR A 40 4.28 -5.49 -8.42
C TYR A 40 4.71 -6.37 -7.26
N PRO A 41 5.58 -5.89 -6.37
CA PRO A 41 6.01 -6.63 -5.19
C PRO A 41 4.85 -6.87 -4.21
N PRO A 42 4.97 -7.85 -3.31
CA PRO A 42 3.96 -8.10 -2.29
C PRO A 42 3.83 -6.93 -1.32
N LEU A 43 2.59 -6.55 -0.99
CA LEU A 43 2.29 -5.40 -0.14
C LEU A 43 1.82 -5.89 1.24
N ARG A 44 2.50 -5.50 2.31
CA ARG A 44 2.06 -5.86 3.66
C ARG A 44 0.84 -5.02 4.03
N ALA A 45 -0.23 -5.69 4.45
CA ALA A 45 -1.42 -5.03 4.99
C ALA A 45 -1.77 -5.60 6.36
N LYS A 46 -2.22 -4.74 7.27
CA LYS A 46 -2.77 -5.13 8.56
C LYS A 46 -4.29 -5.23 8.47
N ARG A 47 -4.84 -6.23 9.14
CA ARG A 47 -6.28 -6.41 9.31
C ARG A 47 -6.66 -5.94 10.71
N ASN A 48 -7.62 -5.02 10.81
CA ASN A 48 -8.05 -4.50 12.12
C ASN A 48 -8.81 -5.53 12.97
N LYS A 49 -9.38 -6.57 12.33
CA LYS A 49 -10.06 -7.66 13.04
C LYS A 49 -9.75 -9.00 12.37
N PRO A 50 -9.37 -10.04 13.13
CA PRO A 50 -9.29 -11.40 12.59
C PRO A 50 -10.72 -11.89 12.27
N GLY A 51 -10.94 -12.42 11.06
CA GLY A 51 -12.22 -12.98 10.61
C GLY A 51 -12.87 -12.28 9.40
N LYS A 52 -14.02 -12.82 8.93
CA LYS A 52 -14.83 -12.25 7.84
C LYS A 52 -15.40 -10.90 8.28
N GLY A 53 -14.82 -9.80 7.78
CA GLY A 53 -15.24 -8.42 8.07
C GLY A 53 -14.12 -7.49 8.51
N GLY A 54 -12.90 -8.00 8.72
CA GLY A 54 -11.74 -7.16 9.00
C GLY A 54 -11.35 -6.31 7.80
N ARG A 55 -11.44 -4.97 7.96
CA ARG A 55 -10.89 -4.01 6.99
C ARG A 55 -9.37 -4.14 6.93
N LEU A 56 -8.84 -4.12 5.71
CA LEU A 56 -7.41 -4.13 5.41
C LEU A 56 -6.91 -2.69 5.34
N TYR A 57 -5.82 -2.44 6.03
CA TYR A 57 -5.14 -1.15 6.09
C TYR A 57 -3.67 -1.35 5.74
N ILE A 58 -3.14 -0.43 4.96
CA ILE A 58 -1.73 -0.38 4.58
C ILE A 58 -1.10 0.70 5.44
N THR A 59 -0.03 0.35 6.16
CA THR A 59 0.71 1.31 6.98
C THR A 59 1.66 2.10 6.11
N ALA A 60 2.03 3.31 6.54
CA ALA A 60 3.03 4.13 5.85
C ALA A 60 4.37 3.39 5.68
N GLU A 61 4.78 2.60 6.69
CA GLU A 61 5.98 1.76 6.61
C GLU A 61 5.86 0.69 5.52
N ALA A 62 4.75 -0.05 5.46
CA ALA A 62 4.55 -1.07 4.43
C ALA A 62 4.48 -0.46 3.03
N ALA A 63 3.90 0.74 2.91
CA ALA A 63 3.89 1.50 1.67
C ALA A 63 5.31 1.90 1.24
N ALA A 64 6.14 2.36 2.17
CA ALA A 64 7.53 2.73 1.94
C ALA A 64 8.39 1.51 1.55
N GLU A 65 8.26 0.40 2.27
CA GLU A 65 8.94 -0.86 1.94
C GLU A 65 8.53 -1.36 0.54
N TRP A 66 7.23 -1.32 0.24
CA TRP A 66 6.72 -1.71 -1.07
C TRP A 66 7.25 -0.81 -2.18
N ARG A 67 7.28 0.52 -1.98
CA ARG A 67 7.87 1.47 -2.94
C ARG A 67 9.36 1.21 -3.14
N ALA A 68 10.12 0.97 -2.07
CA ALA A 68 11.54 0.67 -2.15
C ALA A 68 11.83 -0.67 -2.84
N SER A 69 10.85 -1.58 -2.82
CA SER A 69 10.92 -2.87 -3.53
C SER A 69 10.44 -2.80 -4.97
N LEU A 70 9.87 -1.67 -5.42
CA LEU A 70 9.60 -1.49 -6.83
C LEU A 70 10.94 -1.41 -7.54
N PRO A 71 11.16 -2.19 -8.62
CA PRO A 71 12.28 -1.91 -9.49
C PRO A 71 12.10 -0.46 -9.96
N ASP A 72 13.06 0.39 -9.63
CA ASP A 72 13.13 1.79 -10.06
C ASP A 72 12.88 1.79 -11.57
N ALA A 73 11.76 2.39 -11.98
CA ALA A 73 11.35 2.45 -13.38
C ALA A 73 12.12 3.56 -14.10
#